data_AF-A0A9C7ULT4-F1
#
_entry.id   AF-A0A9C7ULT4-F1
#
_cell.length_a   1.000
_cell.length_b   1.000
_cell.length_c   1.000
_cell.angle_alpha   90.00
_cell.angle_beta   90.00
_cell.angle_gamma   90.00
#
_symmetry.space_group_name_H-M   'P 1'
#
loop_
_entity.id
_entity.type
_entity.pdbx_description
1 polymer ?
#
loop_
_entity_poly.entity_id
_entity_poly.type
_entity_poly.pdbx_seq_one_letter_code
_entity_poly.pdbx_strand_id
1 'polypeptide(L)' 'MIRGKMLDHQRKEFEERWECDFAFEIPNLPLSGQCIQSTRGPAAAFRVIPRDVLTLEAINAPAVFKKLADRPADSCW' A
#
# COMPACT_ATOMS: atom_id res chain seq x y z
N MET A 1 -19.16 -3.25 -6.33
CA MET A 1 -18.52 -3.90 -5.16
C MET A 1 -17.10 -3.40 -4.90
N ILE A 2 -16.22 -3.16 -5.89
CA ILE A 2 -14.87 -2.58 -5.66
C ILE A 2 -14.83 -1.05 -5.86
N ARG A 3 -15.46 -0.52 -6.92
CA ARG A 3 -15.52 0.94 -7.21
C ARG A 3 -16.11 1.79 -6.08
N GLY A 4 -16.93 1.22 -5.21
CA GLY A 4 -17.50 1.92 -4.05
C GLY A 4 -16.48 2.21 -2.95
N LYS A 5 -15.28 1.62 -3.01
CA LYS A 5 -14.16 1.88 -2.09
C LYS A 5 -13.10 2.80 -2.70
N MET A 6 -13.27 3.18 -3.97
CA MET A 6 -12.41 4.12 -4.69
C MET A 6 -13.02 5.53 -4.67
N LEU A 7 -12.16 6.52 -4.50
CA LEU A 7 -12.46 7.94 -4.76
C LEU A 7 -12.63 8.18 -6.26
N ASP A 8 -13.24 9.30 -6.65
CA ASP A 8 -13.55 9.54 -8.07
C ASP A 8 -12.31 9.63 -8.97
N HIS A 9 -11.19 10.17 -8.45
CA HIS A 9 -9.93 10.17 -9.19
C HIS A 9 -9.36 8.76 -9.38
N GLN A 10 -9.46 7.89 -8.37
CA GLN A 10 -9.02 6.49 -8.43
C GLN A 10 -9.87 5.67 -9.40
N ARG A 11 -11.17 5.97 -9.50
CA ARG A 11 -12.05 5.34 -10.50
C ARG A 11 -11.62 5.69 -11.91
N LYS A 12 -11.29 6.97 -12.15
CA LYS A 12 -10.79 7.44 -13.44
C LYS A 12 -9.46 6.78 -13.78
N GLU A 13 -8.54 6.72 -12.82
CA GLU A 13 -7.25 6.03 -12.98
C GLU A 13 -7.43 4.54 -13.33
N PHE A 14 -8.34 3.85 -12.64
CA PHE A 14 -8.67 2.46 -12.96
C PHE A 14 -9.28 2.29 -14.36
N GLU A 15 -10.11 3.23 -14.81
CA GLU A 15 -10.70 3.20 -16.16
C GLU A 15 -9.64 3.43 -17.27
N GLU A 16 -8.66 4.30 -17.01
CA GLU A 16 -7.60 4.62 -17.96
C GLU A 16 -6.49 3.55 -17.99
N ARG A 17 -6.10 3.03 -16.83
CA ARG A 17 -4.93 2.16 -16.67
C ARG A 17 -5.25 0.70 -16.42
N TRP A 18 -6.51 0.39 -16.10
CA TRP A 18 -6.98 -0.95 -15.74
C TRP A 18 -6.34 -1.51 -14.46
N GLU A 19 -5.66 -0.63 -13.72
CA GLU A 19 -5.06 -0.85 -12.42
C GLU A 19 -5.19 0.42 -11.58
N CYS A 20 -5.33 0.26 -10.26
CA CYS A 20 -5.30 1.38 -9.33
C CYS A 20 -5.00 0.88 -7.91
N ASP A 21 -4.06 1.55 -7.25
CA ASP A 21 -3.75 1.33 -5.83
C ASP A 21 -4.50 2.36 -4.97
N PHE A 22 -5.09 1.90 -3.88
CA PHE A 22 -5.80 2.74 -2.93
C PHE A 22 -5.66 2.20 -1.51
N ALA A 23 -5.87 3.06 -0.52
CA ALA A 23 -5.95 2.67 0.87
C ALA A 23 -7.26 3.19 1.45
N PHE A 24 -7.87 2.41 2.34
CA PHE A 24 -9.06 2.82 3.08
C PHE A 24 -9.08 2.13 4.44
N GLU A 25 -9.86 2.70 5.35
CA GLU A 25 -10.00 2.17 6.68
C GLU A 25 -11.44 1.71 6.93
N ILE A 26 -11.55 0.50 7.49
CA ILE A 26 -12.74 0.06 8.23
C ILE A 26 -12.40 0.30 9.71
N PRO A 27 -13.34 0.69 10.59
CA PRO A 27 -13.02 0.95 11.99
C PRO A 27 -12.13 -0.14 12.60
N ASN A 28 -10.93 0.23 13.04
CA ASN A 28 -9.89 -0.65 13.60
C ASN A 28 -9.20 -1.63 12.65
N LEU A 29 -9.41 -1.51 11.34
CA LEU A 29 -8.80 -2.36 10.31
C LEU A 29 -8.44 -1.54 9.08
N PRO A 30 -7.24 -0.93 9.05
CA PRO A 30 -6.73 -0.26 7.86
C PRO A 30 -6.29 -1.28 6.81
N LEU A 31 -6.65 -1.02 5.56
CA LEU A 31 -6.42 -1.90 4.41
C LEU A 31 -5.79 -1.11 3.26
N SER A 32 -4.78 -1.71 2.63
CA SER A 32 -4.34 -1.32 1.29
C SER A 32 -4.99 -2.26 0.27
N GLY A 33 -5.46 -1.71 -0.84
CA GLY A 33 -6.10 -2.45 -1.92
C GLY A 33 -5.43 -2.12 -3.25
N GLN A 34 -5.20 -3.14 -4.06
CA GLN A 34 -4.86 -3.00 -5.46
C GLN A 34 -5.99 -3.57 -6.29
N CYS A 35 -6.54 -2.80 -7.23
CA CYS A 35 -7.53 -3.27 -8.19
C CYS A 35 -6.88 -3.49 -9.55
N ILE A 36 -7.25 -4.58 -10.23
CA ILE A 36 -6.76 -4.96 -11.55
C ILE A 36 -7.92 -5.47 -12.41
N GLN A 37 -7.83 -5.29 -13.73
CA GLN A 37 -8.72 -5.95 -14.67
C GLN A 37 -8.12 -7.30 -15.10
N SER A 38 -8.74 -8.40 -14.69
CA SER A 38 -8.34 -9.76 -15.12
C SER A 38 -9.13 -10.20 -16.36
N THR A 39 -8.70 -11.29 -17.01
CA THR A 39 -9.44 -11.93 -18.11
C THR A 39 -10.87 -12.33 -17.73
N ARG A 40 -11.14 -12.52 -16.43
CA ARG A 40 -12.47 -12.86 -15.88
C ARG A 40 -13.24 -11.65 -15.35
N GLY A 41 -12.72 -10.44 -15.54
CA GLY A 41 -13.31 -9.20 -15.05
C GLY A 41 -12.48 -8.51 -13.95
N PRO A 42 -13.04 -7.46 -13.34
CA PRO A 42 -12.36 -6.67 -12.31
C PRO A 42 -12.11 -7.50 -11.05
N ALA A 43 -10.90 -7.44 -10.53
CA ALA A 43 -10.48 -8.11 -9.30
C ALA A 43 -9.72 -7.13 -8.40
N ALA A 44 -9.67 -7.40 -7.09
CA ALA A 44 -8.87 -6.61 -6.16
C ALA A 44 -8.20 -7.50 -5.11
N ALA A 45 -6.98 -7.15 -4.75
CA ALA A 45 -6.22 -7.78 -3.67
C ALA A 45 -6.11 -6.79 -2.49
N PHE A 46 -6.50 -7.22 -1.29
CA PHE A 46 -6.44 -6.42 -0.08
C PHE A 46 -5.36 -6.95 0.88
N ARG A 47 -4.61 -6.04 1.49
CA ARG A 47 -3.59 -6.34 2.51
C ARG A 47 -3.85 -5.52 3.76
N VAL A 48 -3.75 -6.16 4.91
CA VAL A 48 -3.85 -5.50 6.21
C VAL A 48 -2.64 -4.62 6.43
N ILE A 49 -2.89 -3.36 6.79
CA ILE A 49 -1.84 -2.44 7.20
C ILE A 49 -1.66 -2.61 8.71
N PRO A 50 -0.50 -3.03 9.22
CA PRO A 50 -0.25 -3.06 10.65
C PRO A 50 -0.26 -1.63 11.21
N ARG A 51 -0.87 -1.43 12.38
CA ARG A 51 -0.89 -0.13 13.06
C ARG A 51 0.44 0.21 13.71
N ASP A 52 1.11 -0.81 14.25
CA ASP A 52 2.38 -0.65 14.93
C ASP A 52 3.52 -0.78 13.94
N VAL A 53 4.36 0.25 13.87
CA VAL A 53 5.62 0.19 13.13
C VAL A 53 6.62 -0.58 13.98
N LEU A 54 7.05 -1.74 13.47
CA LEU A 54 8.02 -2.59 14.15
C LEU A 54 9.41 -1.94 14.15
N THR A 55 10.15 -2.08 15.26
CA THR A 55 11.55 -1.66 15.33
C THR A 55 12.44 -2.61 14.53
N LEU A 56 13.62 -2.14 14.10
CA LEU A 56 14.60 -2.98 13.40
C LEU A 56 15.01 -4.21 14.23
N GLU A 57 15.04 -4.08 15.55
CA GLU A 57 15.33 -5.17 16.48
C GLU A 57 14.19 -6.21 16.50
N ALA A 58 12.93 -5.77 16.48
CA ALA A 58 11.76 -6.66 16.50
C ALA A 58 11.66 -7.53 15.23
N ILE A 59 12.17 -7.05 14.10
CA ILE A 59 12.22 -7.82 12.83
C ILE A 59 13.55 -8.57 12.64
N ASN A 60 14.42 -8.58 13.65
CA ASN A 60 15.77 -9.15 13.57
C ASN A 60 16.56 -8.64 12.35
N ALA A 61 16.43 -7.35 12.04
CA ALA A 61 17.09 -6.75 10.90
C ALA A 61 18.61 -6.66 11.17
N PRO A 62 19.45 -6.99 10.17
CA PRO A 62 20.89 -6.79 10.23
C PRO A 62 21.29 -5.35 10.62
N ALA A 63 22.36 -5.20 11.39
CA ALA A 63 22.84 -3.91 11.90
C ALA A 63 23.18 -2.87 10.79
N VAL A 64 23.36 -3.32 9.54
CA VAL A 64 23.55 -2.44 8.38
C VAL A 64 22.35 -1.51 8.16
N PHE A 65 21.13 -1.97 8.46
CA PHE A 65 19.92 -1.16 8.27
C PHE A 65 19.86 0.04 9.22
N LYS A 66 20.39 -0.10 10.44
CA LYS A 66 20.50 1.01 11.39
C LYS A 66 21.44 2.09 10.87
N LYS A 67 22.63 1.69 10.38
CA LYS A 67 23.59 2.61 9.76
C LYS A 67 23.03 3.31 8.52
N LEU A 68 22.19 2.62 7.75
CA LEU A 68 21.56 3.19 6.56
C LEU A 68 20.48 4.21 6.93
N ALA A 69 19.69 3.94 7.97
CA ALA A 69 18.66 4.85 8.48
C ALA A 69 19.26 6.09 9.14
N ASP A 70 20.43 5.98 9.76
CA ASP A 70 21.16 7.10 10.39
C ASP A 70 21.90 7.99 9.37
N ARG A 71 21.92 7.62 8.08
CA ARG A 71 22.55 8.44 7.05
C ARG A 71 21.73 9.73 6.87
N PRO A 72 22.38 10.91 6.85
CA PRO A 72 21.67 12.14 6.56
C PRO A 72 20.99 12.05 5.18
N ALA A 73 19.85 12.74 5.06
CA ALA A 73 19.01 12.72 3.87
C ALA A 73 19.62 13.56 2.73
N ASP A 74 20.84 13.22 2.32
CA ASP A 74 21.56 13.83 1.19
C ASP A 74 21.52 12.97 -0.08
N SER A 75 20.85 11.80 -0.05
CA SER A 75 20.46 11.13 -1.28
C SER A 75 19.16 11.70 -1.78
N CYS A 76 19.26 12.64 -2.71
CA CYS A 76 18.22 12.96 -3.67
C CYS A 76 17.69 11.67 -4.32
N TRP A 77 16.55 11.22 -3.82
CA TRP A 77 15.58 10.41 -4.55
C TRP A 77 14.44 11.33 -4.95
#